data_AF-U5E7J9-F1
#
_entry.id   AF-U5E7J9-F1
#
_cell.length_a   1.000
_cell.length_b   1.000
_cell.length_c   1.000
_cell.angle_alpha   90.00
_cell.angle_beta   90.00
_cell.angle_gamma   90.00
#
_symmetry.space_group_name_H-M   'P 1'
#
loop_
_entity.id
_entity.type
_entity.pdbx_description
1 polymer ?
#
loop_
_entity_poly.entity_id
_entity_poly.type
_entity_poly.pdbx_seq_one_letter_code
_entity_poly.pdbx_strand_id
1 'polypeptide(L)'
;MPQQAWSDKRERQYKHIKESQEERGVGEDRAEEIAARTVNKERARKGESKTSSKLSRTDMSSGKRGGQRAHRKGPRGLTRDQLYEEAKDRNIEGRSKMNKKQLAHALGKD
;
A
#
# COMPACT_ATOMS: atom_id res chain seq x y z
N MET A 1 -20.71 3.77 18.51
CA MET A 1 -20.12 2.77 17.58
C MET A 1 -19.64 3.51 16.36
N PRO A 2 -18.33 3.54 16.05
CA PRO A 2 -17.87 4.22 14.85
C PRO A 2 -18.46 3.51 13.62
N GLN A 3 -19.02 4.32 12.72
CA GLN A 3 -19.69 3.95 11.48
C GLN A 3 -18.93 2.83 10.76
N GLN A 4 -19.63 1.78 10.32
CA GLN A 4 -19.11 0.55 9.69
C GLN A 4 -18.15 0.86 8.53
N ALA A 5 -16.88 1.08 8.85
CA ALA A 5 -15.85 1.43 7.87
C ALA A 5 -15.50 0.22 6.99
N TRP A 6 -15.77 -0.99 7.49
CA TRP A 6 -15.40 -2.28 6.93
C TRP A 6 -16.64 -3.14 6.73
N SER A 7 -16.66 -3.95 5.66
CA SER A 7 -17.70 -4.96 5.49
C SER A 7 -17.47 -6.14 6.44
N ASP A 8 -18.50 -6.93 6.70
CA ASP A 8 -18.43 -8.11 7.58
C ASP A 8 -17.33 -9.10 7.16
N LYS A 9 -17.04 -9.17 5.85
CA LYS A 9 -15.92 -9.96 5.31
C LYS A 9 -14.57 -9.42 5.80
N ARG A 10 -14.40 -8.10 5.82
CA ARG A 10 -13.15 -7.43 6.24
C ARG A 10 -12.97 -7.44 7.74
N GLU A 11 -14.05 -7.34 8.50
CA GLU A 11 -14.00 -7.51 9.96
C GLU A 11 -13.58 -8.92 10.37
N ARG A 12 -14.13 -9.96 9.72
CA ARG A 12 -13.67 -11.35 9.96
C ARG A 12 -12.22 -11.54 9.59
N GLN A 13 -11.78 -10.97 8.46
CA GLN A 13 -10.38 -11.03 8.04
C GLN A 13 -9.46 -10.32 9.05
N TYR A 14 -9.88 -9.18 9.58
CA TYR A 14 -9.15 -8.46 10.62
C TYR A 14 -8.96 -9.33 11.87
N LYS A 15 -10.05 -9.87 12.42
CA LYS A 15 -10.02 -10.72 13.62
C LYS A 15 -9.10 -11.92 13.43
N HIS A 16 -9.23 -12.62 12.30
CA HIS A 16 -8.40 -13.79 12.01
C HIS A 16 -6.90 -13.47 11.91
N ILE A 17 -6.55 -12.30 11.35
CA ILE A 17 -5.15 -11.88 11.29
C ILE A 17 -4.64 -11.48 12.67
N LYS A 18 -5.43 -10.74 13.46
CA LYS A 18 -5.07 -10.33 14.83
C LYS A 18 -4.77 -11.58 15.68
N GLU A 19 -5.72 -12.51 15.75
CA GLU A 19 -5.59 -13.77 16.49
C GLU A 19 -4.36 -14.57 16.04
N SER A 20 -4.16 -14.73 14.74
CA SER A 20 -2.98 -15.45 14.23
C SER A 20 -1.64 -14.75 14.51
N GLN A 21 -1.61 -13.43 14.72
CA GLN A 21 -0.41 -12.72 15.16
C GLN A 21 -0.18 -12.90 16.66
N GLU A 22 -1.24 -12.86 17.47
CA GLU A 22 -1.18 -13.09 18.91
C GLU A 22 -0.71 -14.52 19.23
N GLU A 23 -1.22 -15.53 18.52
CA GLU A 23 -0.75 -16.92 18.60
C GLU A 23 0.74 -17.07 18.29
N ARG A 24 1.30 -16.18 17.46
CA ARG A 24 2.74 -16.14 17.15
C ARG A 24 3.57 -15.36 18.18
N GLY A 25 2.95 -14.89 19.27
CA GLY A 25 3.60 -14.14 20.33
C GLY A 25 3.75 -12.64 20.05
N VAL A 26 3.05 -12.10 19.05
CA VAL A 26 3.00 -10.65 18.82
C VAL A 26 2.07 -10.01 19.84
N GLY A 27 2.50 -8.94 20.51
CA GLY A 27 1.65 -8.21 21.46
C GLY A 27 0.39 -7.63 20.81
N GLU A 28 -0.68 -7.50 21.58
CA GLU A 28 -2.02 -7.14 21.11
C GLU A 28 -2.05 -5.88 20.23
N ASP A 29 -1.46 -4.76 20.70
CA ASP A 29 -1.41 -3.51 19.95
C ASP A 29 -0.77 -3.68 18.57
N ARG A 30 0.30 -4.47 18.53
CA ARG A 30 1.04 -4.73 17.30
C ARG A 30 0.27 -5.66 16.37
N ALA A 31 -0.43 -6.65 16.91
CA ALA A 31 -1.29 -7.54 16.16
C ALA A 31 -2.46 -6.79 15.50
N GLU A 32 -3.11 -5.89 16.24
CA GLU A 32 -4.13 -4.98 15.75
C GLU A 32 -3.63 -4.09 14.61
N GLU A 33 -2.47 -3.45 14.78
CA GLU A 33 -1.86 -2.63 13.74
C GLU A 33 -1.57 -3.43 12.46
N ILE A 34 -1.03 -4.64 12.60
CA ILE A 34 -0.73 -5.54 11.48
C ILE A 34 -2.02 -5.96 10.76
N ALA A 35 -3.05 -6.33 11.51
CA ALA A 35 -4.34 -6.74 10.98
C ALA A 35 -5.01 -5.58 10.22
N ALA A 36 -5.07 -4.39 10.82
CA ALA A 36 -5.66 -3.20 10.21
C ALA A 36 -4.94 -2.82 8.92
N ARG A 37 -3.59 -2.81 8.92
CA ARG A 37 -2.78 -2.51 7.73
C ARG A 37 -3.01 -3.52 6.61
N THR A 38 -3.12 -4.80 6.96
CA THR A 38 -3.33 -5.87 5.98
C THR A 38 -4.70 -5.76 5.33
N VAL A 39 -5.75 -5.54 6.13
CA VAL A 39 -7.12 -5.35 5.63
C VAL A 39 -7.25 -4.08 4.82
N ASN A 40 -6.70 -2.96 5.27
CA ASN A 40 -6.75 -1.70 4.52
C ASN A 40 -6.07 -1.80 3.15
N LYS A 41 -4.94 -2.53 3.06
CA LYS A 41 -4.31 -2.83 1.76
C LYS A 41 -5.22 -3.64 0.86
N GLU A 42 -5.91 -4.65 1.40
CA GLU A 42 -6.83 -5.47 0.61
C GLU A 42 -8.04 -4.67 0.11
N ARG A 43 -8.59 -3.80 0.97
CA ARG A 43 -9.65 -2.86 0.61
C ARG A 43 -9.23 -1.93 -0.52
N ALA A 44 -8.02 -1.35 -0.44
CA ALA A 44 -7.48 -0.50 -1.49
C ALA A 44 -7.32 -1.26 -2.82
N ARG A 45 -6.89 -2.53 -2.79
CA ARG A 45 -6.79 -3.37 -4.00
C ARG A 45 -8.14 -3.68 -4.63
N LYS A 46 -9.15 -3.99 -3.81
CA LYS A 46 -10.51 -4.27 -4.28
C LYS A 46 -11.32 -3.02 -4.60
N GLY A 47 -10.80 -1.85 -4.25
CA GLY A 47 -11.50 -0.59 -4.50
C GLY A 47 -12.58 -0.24 -3.48
N GLU A 48 -12.55 -0.89 -2.33
CA GLU A 48 -13.49 -0.72 -1.23
C GLU A 48 -13.10 0.45 -0.30
N SER A 49 -11.99 1.14 -0.61
CA SER A 49 -11.53 2.33 0.12
C SER A 49 -11.70 3.57 -0.75
N LYS A 50 -12.19 4.66 -0.15
CA LYS A 50 -12.25 5.98 -0.80
C LYS A 50 -10.86 6.46 -1.27
N THR A 51 -9.80 6.02 -0.59
CA THR A 51 -8.40 6.35 -0.92
C THR A 51 -7.76 5.33 -1.86
N SER A 52 -8.52 4.44 -2.50
CA SER A 52 -7.95 3.47 -3.45
C SER A 52 -7.38 4.20 -4.67
N SER A 53 -6.06 4.13 -4.88
CA SER A 53 -5.42 4.67 -6.08
C SER A 53 -5.49 3.68 -7.25
N LYS A 54 -5.32 4.18 -8.48
CA LYS A 54 -5.29 3.33 -9.70
C LYS A 54 -4.25 2.22 -9.57
N LEU A 55 -3.02 2.57 -9.18
CA LEU A 55 -1.95 1.59 -8.95
C LEU A 55 -2.32 0.56 -7.89
N SER A 56 -3.02 0.94 -6.82
CA SER A 56 -3.45 -0.04 -5.81
C SER A 56 -4.33 -1.15 -6.41
N ARG A 57 -5.12 -0.83 -7.44
CA ARG A 57 -6.08 -1.76 -8.07
C ARG A 57 -5.47 -2.55 -9.22
N THR A 58 -4.57 -1.94 -10.00
CA THR A 58 -4.02 -2.54 -11.24
C THR A 58 -2.65 -3.20 -11.04
N ASP A 59 -1.90 -2.79 -10.03
CA ASP A 59 -0.56 -3.32 -9.77
C ASP A 59 -0.62 -4.67 -9.04
N MET A 60 0.50 -5.39 -9.04
CA MET A 60 0.65 -6.66 -8.34
C MET A 60 0.52 -6.50 -6.83
N SER A 61 0.08 -7.58 -6.18
CA SER A 61 -0.02 -7.68 -4.71
C SER A 61 1.32 -7.36 -4.05
N SER A 62 1.28 -6.81 -2.83
CA SER A 62 2.53 -6.45 -2.15
C SER A 62 3.42 -7.65 -1.85
N GLY A 63 2.85 -8.84 -1.63
CA GLY A 63 3.62 -10.08 -1.44
C GLY A 63 4.37 -10.47 -2.71
N LYS A 64 3.69 -10.48 -3.87
CA LYS A 64 4.32 -10.77 -5.17
C LYS A 64 5.38 -9.73 -5.52
N ARG A 65 5.09 -8.45 -5.27
CA ARG A 65 6.04 -7.34 -5.45
C ARG A 65 7.27 -7.49 -4.57
N GLY A 66 7.09 -7.85 -3.30
CA GLY A 66 8.17 -8.11 -2.35
C GLY A 66 9.08 -9.24 -2.82
N GLY A 67 8.52 -10.40 -3.16
CA GLY A 67 9.28 -11.55 -3.66
C GLY A 67 10.08 -11.26 -4.94
N GLN A 68 9.47 -10.58 -5.92
CA GLN A 68 10.15 -10.20 -7.17
C GLN A 68 11.27 -9.16 -6.99
N ARG A 69 11.26 -8.43 -5.88
CA ARG A 69 12.25 -7.39 -5.56
C ARG A 69 13.29 -7.87 -4.54
N ALA A 70 12.97 -8.88 -3.74
CA ALA A 70 13.85 -9.45 -2.71
C ALA A 70 15.16 -10.03 -3.28
N HIS A 71 15.12 -10.59 -4.50
CA HIS A 71 16.29 -11.21 -5.13
C HIS A 71 17.21 -10.24 -5.90
N ARG A 72 16.93 -8.92 -5.92
CA ARG A 72 17.74 -7.95 -6.67
C ARG A 72 18.64 -7.16 -5.72
N LYS A 73 19.95 -7.11 -6.01
CA LYS A 73 20.94 -6.32 -5.24
C LYS A 73 20.56 -4.82 -5.26
N GLY A 74 20.30 -4.27 -4.06
CA GLY A 74 20.23 -2.83 -3.78
C GLY A 74 18.82 -2.19 -3.87
N PRO A 75 18.56 -1.13 -3.08
CA PRO A 75 17.30 -0.37 -3.15
C PRO A 75 17.26 0.46 -4.44
N ARG A 76 16.36 0.14 -5.38
CA ARG A 76 16.21 0.89 -6.66
C ARG A 76 15.24 2.08 -6.60
N GLY A 77 14.95 2.57 -5.39
CA GLY A 77 13.97 3.63 -5.16
C GLY A 77 12.57 3.28 -5.68
N LEU A 78 11.72 4.30 -5.78
CA LEU A 78 10.37 4.18 -6.36
C LEU A 78 10.44 3.91 -7.88
N THR A 79 9.43 3.26 -8.44
CA THR A 79 9.28 3.12 -9.90
C THR A 79 8.82 4.44 -10.52
N ARG A 80 9.00 4.59 -11.84
CA ARG A 80 8.47 5.74 -12.59
C ARG A 80 6.97 5.93 -12.31
N ASP A 81 6.20 4.85 -12.38
CA ASP A 81 4.73 4.93 -12.20
C ASP A 81 4.35 5.31 -10.77
N GLN A 82 5.11 4.83 -9.78
CA GLN A 82 4.92 5.22 -8.38
C GLN A 82 5.20 6.71 -8.18
N LEU A 83 6.29 7.21 -8.77
CA LEU A 83 6.61 8.64 -8.76
C LEU A 83 5.58 9.46 -9.55
N TYR A 84 5.04 8.91 -10.64
CA TYR A 84 4.02 9.58 -11.45
C TYR A 84 2.69 9.74 -10.70
N GLU A 85 2.19 8.67 -10.05
CA GLU A 85 0.98 8.78 -9.25
C GLU A 85 1.20 9.69 -8.02
N GLU A 86 2.36 9.63 -7.37
CA GLU A 86 2.65 10.55 -6.26
C GLU A 86 2.73 12.02 -6.74
N ALA A 87 3.36 12.27 -7.90
CA ALA A 87 3.37 13.59 -8.52
C ALA A 87 1.96 14.05 -8.92
N LYS A 88 1.08 13.12 -9.31
CA LYS A 88 -0.33 13.40 -9.59
C LYS A 88 -1.10 13.75 -8.32
N ASP A 89 -0.92 12.99 -7.24
CA ASP A 89 -1.57 13.25 -5.95
C ASP A 89 -1.13 14.60 -5.35
N ARG A 90 0.12 15.02 -5.62
CA ARG A 90 0.65 16.35 -5.25
C ARG A 90 0.37 17.46 -6.28
N ASN A 91 -0.41 17.18 -7.32
CA ASN A 91 -0.75 18.13 -8.39
C ASN A 91 0.47 18.78 -9.10
N ILE A 92 1.56 18.05 -9.27
CA ILE A 92 2.73 18.53 -10.02
C ILE A 92 2.38 18.68 -11.50
N GLU A 93 2.53 19.89 -12.01
CA GLU A 93 2.33 20.21 -13.43
C GLU A 93 3.44 19.63 -14.30
N GLY A 94 3.12 19.30 -15.55
CA GLY A 94 4.09 18.70 -16.48
C GLY A 94 4.53 17.26 -16.15
N ARG A 95 4.03 16.66 -15.06
CA ARG A 95 4.33 15.28 -14.62
C ARG A 95 4.23 14.21 -15.72
N SER A 96 3.32 14.38 -16.69
CA SER A 96 3.13 13.46 -17.81
C SER A 96 4.31 13.45 -18.79
N LYS A 97 5.04 14.56 -18.88
CA LYS A 97 6.23 14.72 -19.74
C LYS A 97 7.54 14.37 -19.04
N MET A 98 7.55 14.35 -17.71
CA MET A 98 8.75 14.07 -16.91
C MET A 98 9.15 12.59 -17.00
N ASN A 99 10.44 12.29 -17.05
CA ASN A 99 11.01 10.93 -16.93
C ASN A 99 11.19 10.51 -15.45
N LYS A 100 11.68 9.29 -15.18
CA LYS A 100 11.84 8.78 -13.78
C LYS A 100 12.68 9.72 -12.90
N LYS A 101 13.81 10.22 -13.41
CA LYS A 101 14.71 11.12 -12.64
C LYS A 101 14.05 12.47 -12.40
N GLN A 102 13.42 13.03 -13.43
CA GLN A 102 12.69 14.31 -13.30
C GLN A 102 11.53 14.23 -12.31
N LEU A 103 10.80 13.10 -12.28
CA LEU A 103 9.74 12.88 -11.28
C LEU A 103 10.32 12.73 -9.86
N ALA A 104 11.46 12.04 -9.70
CA ALA A 104 12.13 11.92 -8.40
C ALA A 104 12.59 13.28 -7.88
N HIS A 105 13.25 14.07 -8.74
CA HIS A 105 13.69 15.43 -8.43
C HIS A 105 12.50 16.34 -8.08
N ALA A 106 11.44 16.33 -8.89
CA ALA A 106 10.23 17.14 -8.63
C ALA A 106 9.54 16.77 -7.30
N LEU A 107 9.75 15.54 -6.80
CA LEU A 107 9.25 15.06 -5.52
C LEU A 107 10.25 15.17 -4.37
N GLY A 108 11.48 15.64 -4.61
CA GLY A 108 12.55 15.71 -3.62
C GLY A 108 13.02 14.35 -3.13
N LYS A 109 13.14 13.36 -4.04
CA LYS A 109 13.50 11.95 -3.73
C LYS A 109 14.81 11.49 -4.38
N ASP A 110 15.68 12.44 -4.70
CA ASP A 110 17.01 12.16 -5.25
C ASP A 110 18.02 11.72 -4.19
#